data_AF-A0A1I3XKR3-F1
#
_entry.id   AF-A0A1I3XKR3-F1
#
_cell.length_a   1.000
_cell.length_b   1.000
_cell.length_c   1.000
_cell.angle_alpha   90.00
_cell.angle_beta   90.00
_cell.angle_gamma   90.00
#
_symmetry.space_group_name_H-M   'P 1'
#
loop_
_entity.id
_entity.type
_entity.pdbx_description
1 polymer ?
#
loop_
_entity_poly.entity_id
_entity_poly.type
_entity_poly.pdbx_seq_one_letter_code
_entity_poly.pdbx_strand_id
1 'polypeptide(L)'
;MTPTPAAAPPPHPAAADVPTAPADEPAAPADEPAATGPTVAPARSLRPGQGALVLAATPIGDAEDASVRLRRLLAEADVVAAEDTRRTRALAARLGVTIGGRVVSHHEHNESGRSDELLDVVAAGGTVLVVTDAGMPTVSDPGFRAVQAAVAAGLPVTVAPGPSAVLAALALSGLPTDRFCFEGFLPRRAGDRARALAALAGERRTIVLFEAPHRVAEALDALVEAFGPERPGAVCRELTKTYEEVRRGPLAELAAWAHAGEVRGEVVLVVGGAPQGGPRGVEELVPEVLARVDGGERLKTVVAEVAEATGVPKRDLYAAALASRTP
;
A
#
# COMPACT_ATOMS: atom_id res chain seq x y z
N MET A 1 -57.20 18.42 2.17
CA MET A 1 -56.56 17.16 1.74
C MET A 1 -56.04 16.46 2.98
N THR A 2 -56.71 15.39 3.37
CA THR A 2 -56.36 14.50 4.49
C THR A 2 -55.08 13.72 4.20
N PRO A 3 -54.14 13.58 5.14
CA PRO A 3 -52.99 12.70 4.96
C PRO A 3 -53.37 11.23 5.27
N THR A 4 -53.02 10.35 4.35
CA THR A 4 -53.10 8.88 4.49
C THR A 4 -52.10 8.39 5.56
N PRO A 5 -52.47 7.51 6.51
CA PRO A 5 -51.52 6.96 7.45
C PRO A 5 -50.64 5.88 6.80
N ALA A 6 -49.35 5.89 7.16
CA ALA A 6 -48.34 4.92 6.73
C ALA A 6 -48.59 3.52 7.30
N ALA A 7 -48.40 2.50 6.46
CA ALA A 7 -48.51 1.09 6.83
C ALA A 7 -47.37 0.65 7.77
N ALA A 8 -47.71 -0.13 8.79
CA ALA A 8 -46.74 -0.74 9.71
C ALA A 8 -45.94 -1.87 9.04
N PRO A 9 -44.65 -2.07 9.38
CA PRO A 9 -43.84 -3.16 8.86
C PRO A 9 -44.24 -4.53 9.48
N PRO A 10 -44.08 -5.64 8.75
CA PRO A 10 -44.42 -6.98 9.23
C PRO A 10 -43.42 -7.49 10.29
N PRO A 11 -43.83 -8.44 11.16
CA PRO A 11 -42.97 -8.98 12.22
C PRO A 11 -41.89 -9.92 11.66
N HIS A 12 -40.72 -9.92 12.33
CA HIS A 12 -39.61 -10.83 12.06
C HIS A 12 -40.00 -12.30 12.27
N PRO A 13 -39.59 -13.23 11.38
CA PRO A 13 -39.78 -14.66 11.62
C PRO A 13 -38.79 -15.18 12.68
N ALA A 14 -39.30 -16.08 13.51
CA ALA A 14 -38.63 -16.74 14.61
C ALA A 14 -37.40 -17.56 14.16
N ALA A 15 -36.39 -17.60 15.04
CA ALA A 15 -35.18 -18.40 14.90
C ALA A 15 -35.52 -19.90 14.82
N ALA A 16 -35.02 -20.57 13.78
CA ALA A 16 -35.08 -22.01 13.62
C ALA A 16 -33.83 -22.67 14.21
N ASP A 17 -34.06 -23.76 14.94
CA ASP A 17 -33.11 -24.63 15.62
C ASP A 17 -31.93 -25.09 14.73
N VAL A 18 -30.73 -25.05 15.31
CA VAL A 18 -29.51 -25.65 14.76
C VAL A 18 -29.38 -27.07 15.32
N PRO A 19 -29.32 -28.13 14.49
CA PRO A 19 -29.09 -29.47 15.00
C PRO A 19 -27.59 -29.68 15.29
N THR A 20 -27.32 -30.17 16.50
CA THR A 20 -26.03 -30.64 17.00
C THR A 20 -25.70 -32.01 16.39
N ALA A 21 -24.49 -32.18 15.87
CA ALA A 21 -23.92 -33.47 15.45
C ALA A 21 -22.87 -33.95 16.48
N PRO A 22 -22.71 -35.28 16.68
CA PRO A 22 -21.98 -35.83 17.82
C PRO A 22 -20.47 -35.98 17.57
N ALA A 23 -19.73 -36.04 18.69
CA ALA A 23 -18.32 -36.35 18.78
C ALA A 23 -18.06 -37.86 18.69
N ASP A 24 -17.04 -38.26 17.91
CA ASP A 24 -15.90 -39.12 18.30
C ASP A 24 -15.19 -39.63 17.03
N GLU A 25 -13.89 -39.36 16.88
CA GLU A 25 -12.94 -40.25 16.19
C GLU A 25 -11.49 -39.93 16.64
N PRO A 26 -10.60 -40.94 16.73
CA PRO A 26 -9.45 -40.91 17.63
C PRO A 26 -8.17 -40.33 17.02
N ALA A 27 -7.31 -39.84 17.93
CA ALA A 27 -6.00 -39.25 17.65
C ALA A 27 -4.97 -40.26 17.09
N ALA A 28 -4.18 -39.81 16.12
CA ALA A 28 -2.93 -40.42 15.66
C ALA A 28 -1.77 -39.40 15.79
N PRO A 29 -0.51 -39.85 15.94
CA PRO A 29 0.48 -39.19 16.77
C PRO A 29 1.19 -38.00 16.11
N ALA A 30 1.72 -37.14 16.98
CA ALA A 30 2.49 -35.95 16.65
C ALA A 30 3.81 -36.29 15.93
N ASP A 31 4.07 -35.57 14.85
CA ASP A 31 5.38 -35.47 14.20
C ASP A 31 5.87 -34.03 14.45
N GLU A 32 6.89 -33.87 15.29
CA GLU A 32 7.56 -32.59 15.51
C GLU A 32 8.53 -32.31 14.35
N PRO A 33 8.54 -31.11 13.77
CA PRO A 33 9.75 -30.56 13.20
C PRO A 33 10.35 -29.53 14.15
N ALA A 34 11.51 -29.88 14.70
CA ALA A 34 12.44 -28.94 15.29
C ALA A 34 12.82 -27.85 14.28
N ALA A 35 12.55 -26.59 14.62
CA ALA A 35 13.11 -25.43 13.95
C ALA A 35 13.41 -24.34 14.98
N THR A 36 14.58 -24.44 15.61
CA THR A 36 15.20 -23.38 16.40
C THR A 36 15.69 -22.27 15.47
N GLY A 37 14.79 -21.36 15.09
CA GLY A 37 15.15 -20.02 14.63
C GLY A 37 15.23 -19.06 15.83
N PRO A 38 16.01 -17.96 15.76
CA PRO A 38 16.05 -16.98 16.84
C PRO A 38 14.66 -16.39 17.02
N THR A 39 14.01 -16.74 18.13
CA THR A 39 12.72 -16.17 18.52
C THR A 39 12.96 -14.71 18.93
N VAL A 40 12.62 -13.78 18.06
CA VAL A 40 12.58 -12.35 18.40
C VAL A 40 11.45 -12.17 19.41
N ALA A 41 11.83 -12.01 20.68
CA ALA A 41 10.87 -11.76 21.76
C ALA A 41 10.05 -10.49 21.48
N PRO A 42 8.75 -10.45 21.85
CA PRO A 42 7.91 -9.28 21.63
C PRO A 42 8.46 -8.06 22.37
N ALA A 43 8.40 -6.90 21.72
CA ALA A 43 8.91 -5.61 22.19
C ALA A 43 8.20 -5.12 23.46
N ARG A 44 8.53 -5.71 24.62
CA ARG A 44 8.47 -5.03 25.91
C ARG A 44 9.53 -3.93 25.89
N SER A 45 9.24 -2.81 26.57
CA SER A 45 10.13 -1.65 26.78
C SER A 45 11.61 -2.03 26.67
N LEU A 46 12.36 -1.32 25.81
CA LEU A 46 13.82 -1.48 25.70
C LEU A 46 14.40 -1.65 27.10
N ARG A 47 14.96 -2.83 27.39
CA ARG A 47 15.52 -3.04 28.73
C ARG A 47 16.75 -2.12 28.83
N PRO A 48 16.93 -1.43 29.96
CA PRO A 48 18.16 -0.67 30.19
C PRO A 48 19.38 -1.55 29.91
N GLY A 49 20.30 -1.09 29.05
CA GLY A 49 21.51 -1.83 28.65
C GLY A 49 21.33 -2.84 27.49
N GLN A 50 20.13 -2.97 26.91
CA GLN A 50 19.93 -3.68 25.65
C GLN A 50 19.77 -2.65 24.52
N GLY A 51 20.86 -2.39 23.80
CA GLY A 51 20.86 -1.44 22.70
C GLY A 51 19.97 -1.89 21.55
N ALA A 52 19.37 -0.93 20.85
CA ALA A 52 18.51 -1.20 19.70
C ALA A 52 18.52 -0.07 18.69
N LEU A 53 18.41 -0.46 17.41
CA LEU A 53 18.02 0.43 16.33
C LEU A 53 16.48 0.51 16.30
N VAL A 54 15.92 1.69 16.53
CA VAL A 54 14.48 1.92 16.59
C VAL A 54 14.07 2.81 15.43
N LEU A 55 13.26 2.29 14.51
CA LEU A 55 12.62 3.09 13.48
C LEU A 55 11.35 3.73 14.06
N ALA A 56 11.21 5.04 14.03
CA ALA A 56 10.01 5.70 14.56
C ALA A 56 9.33 6.55 13.52
N ALA A 57 8.04 6.29 13.31
CA ALA A 57 7.23 7.09 12.42
C ALA A 57 7.02 8.50 12.98
N THR A 58 7.29 9.52 12.17
CA THR A 58 7.02 10.93 12.46
C THR A 58 5.67 11.34 11.85
N PRO A 59 5.04 12.42 12.34
CA PRO A 59 3.79 12.88 11.73
C PRO A 59 3.97 13.35 10.29
N ILE A 60 2.91 13.21 9.49
CA ILE A 60 2.90 13.60 8.06
C ILE A 60 2.33 15.00 7.81
N GLY A 61 1.92 15.70 8.87
CA GLY A 61 1.36 17.05 8.78
C GLY A 61 1.04 17.63 10.16
N ASP A 62 0.03 17.06 10.81
CA ASP A 62 -0.36 17.47 12.17
C ASP A 62 0.64 16.95 13.22
N ALA A 63 1.03 17.79 14.18
CA ALA A 63 1.86 17.33 15.29
C ALA A 63 1.08 16.44 16.29
N GLU A 64 -0.25 16.52 16.30
CA GLU A 64 -1.10 15.71 17.18
C GLU A 64 -1.03 14.21 16.86
N ASP A 65 -0.73 13.85 15.60
CA ASP A 65 -0.56 12.46 15.17
C ASP A 65 0.71 11.79 15.71
N ALA A 66 1.57 12.53 16.40
CA ALA A 66 2.77 11.99 17.04
C ALA A 66 2.40 11.05 18.19
N SER A 67 2.80 9.78 18.06
CA SER A 67 2.56 8.80 19.11
C SER A 67 3.28 9.17 20.42
N VAL A 68 2.69 8.75 21.56
CA VAL A 68 3.33 8.88 22.88
C VAL A 68 4.71 8.21 22.89
N ARG A 69 4.86 7.11 22.14
CA ARG A 69 6.13 6.37 22.04
C ARG A 69 7.19 7.16 21.27
N LEU A 70 6.84 7.87 20.19
CA LEU A 70 7.77 8.76 19.50
C LEU A 70 8.29 9.85 20.44
N ARG A 71 7.40 10.53 21.16
CA ARG A 71 7.76 11.60 22.11
C ARG A 71 8.73 11.11 23.16
N ARG A 72 8.46 9.94 23.75
CA ARG A 72 9.34 9.30 24.73
C ARG A 72 10.72 8.96 24.11
N LEU A 73 10.73 8.33 22.94
CA LEU A 73 11.98 7.93 22.28
C LEU A 73 12.85 9.13 21.88
N LEU A 74 12.25 10.24 21.44
CA LEU A 74 12.99 11.48 21.18
C LEU A 74 13.71 11.99 22.44
N ALA A 75 13.07 11.88 23.60
CA ALA A 75 13.67 12.30 24.88
C ALA A 75 14.73 11.32 25.42
N GLU A 76 14.55 10.02 25.21
CA GLU A 76 15.34 8.97 25.86
C GLU A 76 16.46 8.38 24.99
N ALA A 77 16.39 8.49 23.66
CA ALA A 77 17.38 7.87 22.79
C ALA A 77 18.76 8.52 22.93
N ASP A 78 19.82 7.71 22.97
CA ASP A 78 21.21 8.17 23.01
C ASP A 78 21.60 8.90 21.71
N VAL A 79 21.01 8.47 20.59
CA VAL A 79 21.21 9.05 19.25
C VAL A 79 19.90 9.17 18.52
N VAL A 80 19.64 10.33 17.92
CA VAL A 80 18.58 10.53 16.93
C VAL A 80 19.23 10.72 15.57
N ALA A 81 19.15 9.69 14.73
CA ALA A 81 19.53 9.71 13.33
C ALA A 81 18.36 10.24 12.50
N ALA A 82 18.49 11.47 12.01
CA ALA A 82 17.43 12.20 11.33
C ALA A 82 17.80 12.50 9.88
N GLU A 83 16.85 12.37 8.96
CA GLU A 83 17.00 12.80 7.57
C GLU A 83 17.41 14.28 7.47
N ASP A 84 16.56 15.20 7.96
CA ASP A 84 16.93 16.59 8.24
C ASP A 84 16.87 16.89 9.75
N THR A 85 18.05 17.12 10.33
CA THR A 85 18.19 17.44 11.76
C THR A 85 17.46 18.72 12.17
N ARG A 86 17.31 19.70 11.25
CA ARG A 86 16.60 20.96 11.54
C ARG A 86 15.10 20.72 11.65
N ARG A 87 14.54 19.92 10.74
CA ARG A 87 13.11 19.54 10.76
C ARG A 87 12.78 18.70 11.98
N THR A 88 13.64 17.73 12.32
CA THR A 88 13.48 16.92 13.53
C THR A 88 13.50 17.77 14.81
N ARG A 89 14.41 18.75 14.92
CA ARG A 89 14.43 19.68 16.06
C ARG A 89 13.18 20.57 16.12
N ALA A 90 12.71 21.05 14.98
CA ALA A 90 11.47 21.83 14.91
C ALA A 90 10.23 20.99 15.29
N LEU A 91 10.17 19.73 14.87
CA LEU A 91 9.15 18.78 15.30
C LEU A 91 9.20 18.57 16.81
N ALA A 92 10.36 18.27 17.38
CA ALA A 92 10.51 18.08 18.83
C ALA A 92 10.03 19.31 19.62
N ALA A 93 10.35 20.52 19.14
CA ALA A 93 9.86 21.77 19.73
C ALA A 93 8.33 21.90 19.66
N ARG A 94 7.70 21.61 18.51
CA ARG A 94 6.22 21.57 18.36
C ARG A 94 5.58 20.54 19.29
N LEU A 95 6.27 19.42 19.54
CA LEU A 95 5.80 18.37 20.44
C LEU A 95 6.03 18.68 21.92
N GLY A 96 6.73 19.78 22.26
CA GLY A 96 7.11 20.09 23.64
C GLY A 96 8.11 19.08 24.23
N VAL A 97 8.93 18.45 23.37
CA VAL A 97 9.91 17.43 23.76
C VAL A 97 11.33 17.97 23.58
N THR A 98 12.17 17.84 24.60
CA THR A 98 13.61 18.05 24.47
C THR A 98 14.27 16.75 24.04
N ILE A 99 15.05 16.78 22.96
CA ILE A 99 15.84 15.62 22.53
C ILE A 99 16.99 15.42 23.52
N GLY A 100 17.05 14.24 24.16
CA GLY A 100 18.04 13.96 25.21
C GLY A 100 19.43 13.60 24.66
N GLY A 101 19.47 12.84 23.57
CA GLY A 101 20.71 12.38 22.95
C GLY A 101 21.30 13.30 21.89
N ARG A 102 22.35 12.80 21.22
CA ARG A 102 22.96 13.49 20.07
C ARG A 102 22.06 13.38 18.84
N VAL A 103 21.91 14.45 18.07
CA VAL A 103 21.19 14.42 16.78
C VAL A 103 22.21 14.43 15.65
N VAL A 104 22.11 13.46 14.73
CA VAL A 104 22.99 13.34 13.57
C VAL A 104 22.20 13.25 12.28
N SER A 105 22.78 13.73 11.17
CA SER A 105 22.15 13.60 9.87
C SER A 105 22.34 12.21 9.29
N HIS A 106 21.24 11.62 8.80
CA HIS A 106 21.19 10.29 8.24
C HIS A 106 20.22 10.27 7.05
N HIS A 107 20.77 10.46 5.85
CA HIS A 107 20.04 10.58 4.59
C HIS A 107 20.70 9.72 3.50
N GLU A 108 20.01 9.45 2.40
CA GLU A 108 20.43 8.47 1.37
C GLU A 108 21.90 8.58 0.92
N HIS A 109 22.43 9.80 0.82
CA HIS A 109 23.80 10.09 0.39
C HIS A 109 24.89 9.71 1.41
N ASN A 110 24.59 9.67 2.70
CA ASN A 110 25.58 9.41 3.77
C ASN A 110 25.29 8.11 4.55
N GLU A 111 24.18 7.45 4.24
CA GLU A 111 23.66 6.29 4.96
C GLU A 111 24.70 5.19 5.11
N SER A 112 25.43 4.84 4.04
CA SER A 112 26.42 3.77 4.07
C SER A 112 27.57 4.03 5.05
N GLY A 113 28.04 5.28 5.15
CA GLY A 113 29.13 5.63 6.07
C GLY A 113 28.67 5.86 7.50
N ARG A 114 27.44 6.36 7.67
CA ARG A 114 26.87 6.64 9.01
C ARG A 114 26.30 5.41 9.69
N SER A 115 25.91 4.38 8.93
CA SER A 115 25.32 3.16 9.49
C SER A 115 26.24 2.51 10.52
N ASP A 116 27.53 2.34 10.21
CA ASP A 116 28.48 1.69 11.13
C ASP A 116 28.60 2.43 12.47
N GLU A 117 28.75 3.76 12.44
CA GLU A 117 28.80 4.60 13.66
C GLU A 117 27.53 4.52 14.51
N LEU A 118 26.37 4.29 13.88
CA LEU A 118 25.11 4.09 14.58
C LEU A 118 25.07 2.70 15.21
N LEU A 119 25.51 1.67 14.49
CA LEU A 119 25.54 0.30 14.99
C LEU A 119 26.53 0.10 16.12
N ASP A 120 27.64 0.82 16.15
CA ASP A 120 28.57 0.83 17.29
C ASP A 120 27.88 1.26 18.59
N VAL A 121 26.98 2.25 18.52
CA VAL A 121 26.18 2.67 19.68
C VAL A 121 25.22 1.58 20.11
N VAL A 122 24.56 0.93 19.14
CA VAL A 122 23.64 -0.18 19.43
C VAL A 122 24.39 -1.34 20.08
N ALA A 123 25.57 -1.70 19.56
CA ALA A 123 26.42 -2.76 20.11
C ALA A 123 26.94 -2.44 21.52
N ALA A 124 27.17 -1.16 21.82
CA ALA A 124 27.54 -0.68 23.16
C ALA A 124 26.36 -0.63 24.15
N GLY A 125 25.15 -1.05 23.74
CA GLY A 125 23.96 -1.07 24.60
C GLY A 125 23.09 0.18 24.52
N GLY A 126 23.41 1.11 23.61
CA GLY A 126 22.67 2.36 23.41
C GLY A 126 21.48 2.24 22.46
N THR A 127 20.56 3.19 22.56
CA THR A 127 19.38 3.31 21.69
C THR A 127 19.63 4.31 20.58
N VAL A 128 19.53 3.85 19.33
CA VAL A 128 19.55 4.70 18.15
C VAL A 128 18.14 4.82 17.60
N LEU A 129 17.59 6.02 17.61
CA LEU A 129 16.31 6.35 17.00
C LEU A 129 16.51 6.86 15.58
N VAL A 130 15.94 6.19 14.58
CA VAL A 130 15.92 6.66 13.19
C VAL A 130 14.56 7.31 12.91
N VAL A 131 14.59 8.54 12.39
CA VAL A 131 13.41 9.31 11.99
C VAL A 131 13.62 9.94 10.62
N THR A 132 12.54 10.10 9.88
CA THR A 132 12.50 10.80 8.59
C THR A 132 11.67 12.06 8.71
N ASP A 133 11.70 12.90 7.68
CA ASP A 133 11.02 14.20 7.71
C ASP A 133 9.51 14.06 7.96
N ALA A 134 8.90 12.98 7.45
CA ALA A 134 7.49 12.67 7.63
C ALA A 134 7.24 11.16 7.44
N GLY A 135 6.38 10.57 8.28
CA GLY A 135 5.92 9.21 8.10
C GLY A 135 6.90 8.15 8.60
N MET A 136 6.83 6.96 8.01
CA MET A 136 7.58 5.79 8.48
C MET A 136 8.94 5.70 7.78
N PRO A 137 10.06 5.69 8.52
CA PRO A 137 11.37 5.44 7.93
C PRO A 137 11.42 4.18 7.07
N THR A 138 12.32 4.16 6.08
CA THR A 138 12.50 3.10 5.07
C THR A 138 11.44 3.02 3.97
N VAL A 139 10.32 3.74 4.08
CA VAL A 139 9.26 3.75 3.06
C VAL A 139 9.41 4.99 2.20
N SER A 140 10.07 4.85 1.05
CA SER A 140 10.46 5.98 0.18
C SER A 140 11.36 7.04 0.85
N ASP A 141 12.04 6.64 1.92
CA ASP A 141 12.89 7.46 2.78
C ASP A 141 14.16 6.67 3.21
N PRO A 142 15.22 7.33 3.72
CA PRO A 142 16.41 6.65 4.25
C PRO A 142 16.12 5.76 5.47
N GLY A 143 17.06 4.86 5.79
CA GLY A 143 16.99 3.95 6.94
C GLY A 143 17.17 2.48 6.58
N PHE A 144 16.90 2.11 5.33
CA PHE A 144 16.94 0.72 4.88
C PHE A 144 18.34 0.10 5.05
N ARG A 145 19.41 0.82 4.73
CA ARG A 145 20.78 0.27 4.87
C ARG A 145 21.17 0.09 6.33
N ALA A 146 20.77 1.02 7.21
CA ALA A 146 21.00 0.89 8.64
C ALA A 146 20.30 -0.35 9.22
N VAL A 147 19.05 -0.61 8.81
CA VAL A 147 18.32 -1.83 9.17
C VAL A 147 19.03 -3.08 8.64
N GLN A 148 19.40 -3.08 7.36
CA GLN A 148 20.07 -4.22 6.74
C GLN A 148 21.39 -4.55 7.47
N ALA A 149 22.19 -3.54 7.77
CA ALA A 149 23.46 -3.69 8.48
C ALA A 149 23.24 -4.17 9.93
N ALA A 150 22.24 -3.64 10.64
CA ALA A 150 21.87 -4.11 11.99
C ALA A 150 21.47 -5.59 11.99
N VAL A 151 20.62 -5.99 11.03
CA VAL A 151 20.18 -7.39 10.87
C VAL A 151 21.37 -8.30 10.56
N ALA A 152 22.26 -7.89 9.65
CA ALA A 152 23.46 -8.64 9.31
C ALA A 152 24.41 -8.82 10.51
N ALA A 153 24.47 -7.83 11.40
CA ALA A 153 25.26 -7.87 12.63
C ALA A 153 24.56 -8.58 13.80
N GLY A 154 23.32 -9.06 13.63
CA GLY A 154 22.53 -9.68 14.71
C GLY A 154 22.13 -8.69 15.82
N LEU A 155 22.13 -7.39 15.52
CA LEU A 155 21.77 -6.35 16.47
C LEU A 155 20.24 -6.17 16.54
N PRO A 156 19.67 -5.81 17.71
CA PRO A 156 18.23 -5.62 17.84
C PRO A 156 17.71 -4.47 16.98
N VAL A 157 16.71 -4.77 16.14
CA VAL A 157 15.95 -3.78 15.38
C VAL A 157 14.48 -3.84 15.80
N THR A 158 13.88 -2.68 16.04
CA THR A 158 12.46 -2.59 16.37
C THR A 158 11.83 -1.33 15.79
N VAL A 159 10.51 -1.22 15.91
CA VAL A 159 9.72 -0.12 15.35
C VAL A 159 8.85 0.54 16.42
N ALA A 160 8.76 1.86 16.38
CA ALA A 160 7.70 2.65 17.00
C ALA A 160 6.70 3.04 15.89
N PRO A 161 5.54 2.36 15.81
CA PRO A 161 4.57 2.62 14.76
C PRO A 161 3.96 4.02 14.89
N GLY A 162 3.38 4.50 13.79
CA GLY A 162 2.76 5.81 13.73
C GLY A 162 2.26 6.16 12.33
N PRO A 163 2.11 7.45 12.02
CA PRO A 163 1.47 7.93 10.80
C PRO A 163 2.14 7.43 9.51
N SER A 164 1.32 7.18 8.49
CA SER A 164 1.76 6.78 7.15
C SER A 164 0.83 7.39 6.11
N ALA A 165 1.40 8.19 5.20
CA ALA A 165 0.64 8.81 4.11
C ALA A 165 0.01 7.75 3.18
N VAL A 166 0.69 6.61 2.97
CA VAL A 166 0.18 5.48 2.17
C VAL A 166 -1.10 4.92 2.78
N LEU A 167 -1.08 4.59 4.07
CA LEU A 167 -2.23 3.99 4.74
C LEU A 167 -3.36 5.00 4.96
N ALA A 168 -3.04 6.26 5.27
CA ALA A 168 -4.01 7.32 5.38
C ALA A 168 -4.73 7.57 4.04
N ALA A 169 -3.99 7.69 2.94
CA ALA A 169 -4.56 7.84 1.61
C ALA A 169 -5.42 6.64 1.21
N LEU A 170 -4.94 5.41 1.46
CA LEU A 170 -5.67 4.19 1.15
C LEU A 170 -7.00 4.14 1.93
N ALA A 171 -6.97 4.41 3.23
CA ALA A 171 -8.16 4.44 4.09
C ALA A 171 -9.18 5.50 3.64
N LEU A 172 -8.71 6.65 3.18
CA LEU A 172 -9.57 7.72 2.68
C LEU A 172 -10.03 7.50 1.23
N SER A 173 -9.33 6.70 0.42
CA SER A 173 -9.58 6.61 -1.03
C SER A 173 -10.98 6.10 -1.40
N GLY A 174 -11.61 5.29 -0.55
CA GLY A 174 -12.85 4.58 -0.86
C GLY A 174 -12.66 3.38 -1.81
N LEU A 175 -11.42 2.97 -2.07
CA LEU A 175 -11.07 1.80 -2.87
C LEU A 175 -10.82 0.55 -2.00
N PRO A 176 -10.86 -0.67 -2.57
CA PRO A 176 -10.58 -1.90 -1.82
C PRO A 176 -9.22 -1.88 -1.12
N THR A 177 -9.18 -2.39 0.11
CA THR A 177 -8.00 -2.34 0.99
C THR A 177 -7.56 -3.72 1.49
N ASP A 178 -8.24 -4.80 1.08
CA ASP A 178 -7.89 -6.17 1.43
C ASP A 178 -6.51 -6.57 0.90
N ARG A 179 -6.16 -6.06 -0.29
CA ARG A 179 -4.83 -6.18 -0.90
C ARG A 179 -4.52 -4.91 -1.69
N PHE A 180 -3.32 -4.39 -1.50
CA PHE A 180 -2.81 -3.24 -2.23
C PHE A 180 -1.32 -3.42 -2.55
N CYS A 181 -0.80 -2.64 -3.50
CA CYS A 181 0.63 -2.44 -3.69
C CYS A 181 0.98 -0.97 -3.54
N PHE A 182 2.19 -0.71 -3.07
CA PHE A 182 2.77 0.63 -3.01
C PHE A 182 3.95 0.68 -3.97
N GLU A 183 3.92 1.63 -4.90
CA GLU A 183 4.86 1.72 -6.03
C GLU A 183 5.79 2.93 -5.91
N GLY A 184 5.75 3.65 -4.78
CA GLY A 184 6.58 4.84 -4.57
C GLY A 184 6.26 5.93 -5.58
N PHE A 185 7.30 6.59 -6.10
CA PHE A 185 7.19 7.65 -7.09
C PHE A 185 7.31 7.11 -8.51
N LEU A 186 6.45 7.61 -9.41
CA LEU A 186 6.58 7.31 -10.84
C LEU A 186 7.90 7.85 -11.42
N PRO A 187 8.54 7.10 -12.34
CA PRO A 187 9.74 7.57 -13.03
C PRO A 187 9.55 8.94 -13.69
N ARG A 188 10.60 9.77 -13.64
CA ARG A 188 10.54 11.14 -14.18
C ARG A 188 10.49 11.17 -15.71
N ARG A 189 11.16 10.23 -16.38
CA ARG A 189 11.21 10.16 -17.85
C ARG A 189 9.94 9.51 -18.38
N ALA A 190 9.30 10.15 -19.36
CA ALA A 190 8.04 9.70 -19.92
C ALA A 190 8.07 8.23 -20.39
N GLY A 191 9.13 7.81 -21.09
CA GLY A 191 9.25 6.42 -21.57
C GLY A 191 9.43 5.38 -20.45
N ASP A 192 10.14 5.73 -19.38
CA ASP A 192 10.31 4.84 -18.22
C ASP A 192 9.02 4.77 -17.41
N ARG A 193 8.31 5.90 -17.28
CA ARG A 193 7.00 5.97 -16.64
C ARG A 193 5.95 5.15 -17.38
N ALA A 194 5.84 5.31 -18.70
CA ALA A 194 4.92 4.55 -19.53
C ALA A 194 5.18 3.04 -19.41
N ARG A 195 6.45 2.62 -19.41
CA ARG A 195 6.83 1.21 -19.22
C ARG A 195 6.45 0.68 -17.84
N ALA A 196 6.71 1.45 -16.79
CA ALA A 196 6.34 1.08 -15.42
C ALA A 196 4.82 0.92 -15.29
N LEU A 197 4.04 1.86 -15.84
CA LEU A 197 2.58 1.79 -15.83
C LEU A 197 2.05 0.64 -16.69
N ALA A 198 2.61 0.37 -17.87
CA ALA A 198 2.21 -0.77 -18.69
C ALA A 198 2.35 -2.12 -17.94
N ALA A 199 3.40 -2.27 -17.12
CA ALA A 199 3.58 -3.46 -16.28
C ALA A 199 2.50 -3.62 -15.19
N LEU A 200 1.88 -2.52 -14.78
CA LEU A 200 0.82 -2.47 -13.76
C LEU A 200 -0.60 -2.49 -14.35
N ALA A 201 -0.77 -2.48 -15.68
CA ALA A 201 -2.08 -2.34 -16.31
C ALA A 201 -3.08 -3.43 -15.90
N GLY A 202 -2.58 -4.66 -15.72
CA GLY A 202 -3.35 -5.82 -15.26
C GLY A 202 -3.34 -6.06 -13.74
N GLU A 203 -2.69 -5.19 -12.95
CA GLU A 203 -2.66 -5.32 -11.49
C GLU A 203 -4.07 -5.19 -10.91
N ARG A 204 -4.52 -6.19 -10.17
CA ARG A 204 -5.91 -6.27 -9.63
C ARG A 204 -6.07 -5.64 -8.26
N ARG A 205 -4.96 -5.41 -7.55
CA ARG A 205 -4.95 -4.76 -6.24
C ARG A 205 -5.04 -3.25 -6.41
N THR A 206 -5.47 -2.57 -5.36
CA THR A 206 -5.34 -1.10 -5.29
C THR A 206 -3.87 -0.71 -5.34
N ILE A 207 -3.53 0.31 -6.12
CA ILE A 207 -2.17 0.81 -6.32
C ILE A 207 -2.06 2.17 -5.60
N VAL A 208 -1.05 2.33 -4.74
CA VAL A 208 -0.74 3.61 -4.08
C VAL A 208 0.58 4.16 -4.60
N LEU A 209 0.58 5.43 -4.99
CA LEU A 209 1.71 6.15 -5.56
C LEU A 209 1.91 7.47 -4.81
N PHE A 210 3.17 7.87 -4.66
CA PHE A 210 3.51 9.26 -4.36
C PHE A 210 3.73 10.03 -5.65
N GLU A 211 3.38 11.31 -5.64
CA GLU A 211 3.71 12.19 -6.77
C GLU A 211 4.01 13.62 -6.32
N ALA A 212 4.95 14.25 -7.01
CA ALA A 212 5.26 15.65 -6.78
C ALA A 212 4.11 16.52 -7.34
N PRO A 213 3.70 17.61 -6.66
CA PRO A 213 2.52 18.40 -7.02
C PRO A 213 2.53 18.89 -8.47
N HIS A 214 3.69 19.36 -8.94
CA HIS A 214 3.88 19.87 -10.31
C HIS A 214 3.86 18.78 -11.40
N ARG A 215 3.82 17.50 -11.02
CA ARG A 215 3.76 16.35 -11.93
C ARG A 215 2.40 15.66 -11.93
N VAL A 216 1.48 16.04 -11.04
CA VAL A 216 0.21 15.31 -10.84
C VAL A 216 -0.62 15.23 -12.12
N ALA A 217 -0.76 16.34 -12.86
CA ALA A 217 -1.47 16.33 -14.14
C ALA A 217 -0.85 15.36 -15.15
N GLU A 218 0.47 15.44 -15.38
CA GLU A 218 1.21 14.55 -16.29
C GLU A 218 1.14 13.07 -15.84
N ALA A 219 1.17 12.81 -14.53
CA ALA A 219 1.04 11.47 -13.97
C ALA A 219 -0.37 10.90 -14.20
N LEU A 220 -1.41 11.70 -13.99
CA LEU A 220 -2.80 11.30 -14.23
C LEU A 220 -3.06 11.05 -15.72
N ASP A 221 -2.51 11.87 -16.62
CA ASP A 221 -2.60 11.62 -18.06
C ASP A 221 -1.98 10.26 -18.43
N ALA A 222 -0.79 9.96 -17.88
CA ALA A 222 -0.14 8.68 -18.12
C ALA A 222 -0.90 7.49 -17.52
N LEU A 223 -1.57 7.68 -16.37
CA LEU A 223 -2.44 6.68 -15.77
C LEU A 223 -3.70 6.45 -16.64
N VAL A 224 -4.31 7.50 -17.19
CA VAL A 224 -5.43 7.40 -18.13
C VAL A 224 -5.03 6.62 -19.37
N GLU A 225 -3.87 6.93 -19.96
CA GLU A 225 -3.33 6.23 -21.13
C GLU A 225 -3.10 4.74 -20.85
N ALA A 226 -2.52 4.41 -19.69
CA ALA A 226 -2.16 3.03 -19.36
C ALA A 226 -3.33 2.18 -18.87
N PHE A 227 -4.25 2.76 -18.09
CA PHE A 227 -5.27 2.01 -17.34
C PHE A 227 -6.70 2.24 -17.84
N GLY A 228 -6.89 3.21 -18.71
CA GLY A 228 -8.17 3.66 -19.22
C GLY A 228 -8.79 4.79 -18.38
N PRO A 229 -9.63 5.63 -19.02
CA PRO A 229 -10.18 6.84 -18.40
C PRO A 229 -11.13 6.55 -17.22
N GLU A 230 -11.84 5.42 -17.29
CA GLU A 230 -12.86 5.01 -16.31
C GLU A 230 -12.30 4.32 -15.08
N ARG A 231 -10.98 4.10 -15.01
CA ARG A 231 -10.38 3.47 -13.82
C ARG A 231 -10.68 4.36 -12.60
N PRO A 232 -11.26 3.83 -11.51
CA PRO A 232 -11.52 4.65 -10.34
C PRO A 232 -10.20 5.00 -9.65
N GLY A 233 -10.10 6.23 -9.14
CA GLY A 233 -8.93 6.69 -8.42
C GLY A 233 -9.28 7.73 -7.35
N ALA A 234 -8.27 8.11 -6.59
CA ALA A 234 -8.31 9.21 -5.65
C ALA A 234 -7.00 10.00 -5.68
N VAL A 235 -7.12 11.33 -5.57
CA VAL A 235 -6.00 12.25 -5.31
C VAL A 235 -6.15 12.74 -3.87
N CYS A 236 -5.21 12.37 -3.02
CA CYS A 236 -5.15 12.76 -1.62
C CYS A 236 -4.04 13.79 -1.43
N ARG A 237 -4.38 15.01 -1.01
CA ARG A 237 -3.46 16.13 -0.85
C ARG A 237 -3.40 16.60 0.57
N GLU A 238 -2.19 16.97 0.99
CA GLU A 238 -1.97 17.65 2.27
C GLU A 238 -2.64 16.91 3.45
N LEU A 239 -2.56 15.58 3.44
CA LEU A 239 -3.17 14.73 4.45
C LEU A 239 -2.73 15.15 5.84
N THR A 240 -3.68 15.24 6.77
CA THR A 240 -3.53 15.71 8.16
C THR A 240 -3.15 17.20 8.30
N LYS A 241 -3.13 17.98 7.22
CA LYS A 241 -2.80 19.42 7.26
C LYS A 241 -4.07 20.26 7.09
N THR A 242 -3.93 21.57 7.28
CA THR A 242 -5.04 22.55 7.18
C THR A 242 -5.82 22.49 5.87
N TYR A 243 -5.16 22.16 4.76
CA TYR A 243 -5.75 22.12 3.43
C TYR A 243 -5.93 20.67 2.91
N GLU A 244 -6.17 19.71 3.82
CA GLU A 244 -6.45 18.33 3.43
C GLU A 244 -7.59 18.26 2.39
N GLU A 245 -7.32 17.57 1.28
CA GLU A 245 -8.28 17.39 0.19
C GLU A 245 -8.19 15.96 -0.34
N VAL A 246 -9.33 15.27 -0.42
CA VAL A 246 -9.43 13.95 -1.07
C VAL A 246 -10.46 14.01 -2.18
N ARG A 247 -9.99 13.97 -3.42
CA ARG A 247 -10.83 13.87 -4.62
C ARG A 247 -10.90 12.44 -5.09
N ARG A 248 -12.09 11.98 -5.44
CA ARG A 248 -12.35 10.61 -5.92
C ARG A 248 -13.12 10.69 -7.22
N GLY A 249 -12.86 9.77 -8.13
CA GLY A 249 -13.55 9.69 -9.41
C GLY A 249 -12.76 8.89 -10.44
N PRO A 250 -13.28 8.77 -11.67
CA PRO A 250 -12.54 8.25 -12.81
C PRO A 250 -11.21 9.01 -13.02
N LEU A 251 -10.16 8.31 -13.46
CA LEU A 251 -8.87 8.93 -13.73
C LEU A 251 -8.96 10.13 -14.68
N ALA A 252 -9.84 10.07 -15.69
CA ALA A 252 -10.04 11.17 -16.63
C ALA A 252 -10.57 12.45 -15.96
N GLU A 253 -11.48 12.32 -15.00
CA GLU A 253 -12.02 13.48 -14.25
C GLU A 253 -10.95 14.08 -13.34
N LEU A 254 -10.13 13.23 -12.71
CA LEU A 254 -9.02 13.66 -11.87
C LEU A 254 -7.95 14.37 -12.71
N ALA A 255 -7.63 13.85 -13.90
CA ALA A 255 -6.71 14.49 -14.84
C ALA A 255 -7.23 15.88 -15.27
N ALA A 256 -8.50 15.97 -15.67
CA ALA A 256 -9.12 17.24 -16.06
C ALA A 256 -9.10 18.26 -14.91
N TRP A 257 -9.39 17.82 -13.68
CA TRP A 257 -9.29 18.67 -12.50
C TRP A 257 -7.84 19.16 -12.26
N ALA A 258 -6.86 18.29 -12.39
CA ALA A 258 -5.45 18.62 -12.17
C ALA A 258 -4.90 19.60 -13.21
N HIS A 259 -5.45 19.61 -14.44
CA HIS A 259 -5.12 20.60 -15.46
C HIS A 259 -5.86 21.94 -15.28
N ALA A 260 -7.06 21.92 -14.69
CA ALA A 260 -7.87 23.11 -14.47
C ALA A 260 -7.33 24.02 -13.35
N GLY A 261 -6.48 23.50 -12.47
CA GLY A 261 -5.94 24.25 -11.34
C GLY A 261 -4.52 23.83 -10.97
N GLU A 262 -3.88 24.62 -10.12
CA GLU A 262 -2.54 24.29 -9.63
C GLU A 262 -2.63 23.29 -8.47
N VAL A 263 -2.08 22.10 -8.67
CA VAL A 263 -1.88 21.13 -7.59
C VAL A 263 -0.67 21.55 -6.77
N ARG A 264 -0.85 21.70 -5.46
CA ARG A 264 0.17 22.10 -4.48
C ARG A 264 0.21 21.13 -3.31
N GLY A 265 1.33 21.15 -2.58
CA GLY A 265 1.55 20.35 -1.39
C GLY A 265 2.04 18.94 -1.69
N GLU A 266 1.92 18.07 -0.71
CA GLU A 266 2.24 16.64 -0.84
C GLU A 266 1.04 15.87 -1.35
N VAL A 267 1.28 14.93 -2.28
CA VAL A 267 0.21 14.23 -2.98
C VAL A 267 0.44 12.72 -2.98
N VAL A 268 -0.61 11.99 -2.62
CA VAL A 268 -0.70 10.54 -2.78
C VAL A 268 -1.81 10.26 -3.79
N LEU A 269 -1.51 9.47 -4.81
CA LEU A 269 -2.49 8.95 -5.76
C LEU A 269 -2.85 7.53 -5.34
N VAL A 270 -4.14 7.22 -5.29
CA VAL A 270 -4.64 5.87 -5.07
C VAL A 270 -5.45 5.46 -6.29
N VAL A 271 -5.09 4.36 -6.93
CA VAL A 271 -5.69 3.91 -8.18
C VAL A 271 -6.30 2.54 -7.97
N GLY A 272 -7.55 2.37 -8.41
CA GLY A 272 -8.23 1.09 -8.35
C GLY A 272 -7.49 0.03 -9.17
N GLY A 273 -7.58 -1.21 -8.71
CA GLY A 273 -7.11 -2.35 -9.48
C GLY A 273 -7.81 -2.45 -10.84
N ALA A 274 -7.18 -3.16 -11.76
CA ALA A 274 -7.77 -3.58 -13.01
C ALA A 274 -9.12 -4.23 -12.71
N PRO A 275 -10.18 -3.87 -13.46
CA PRO A 275 -11.45 -4.52 -13.28
C PRO A 275 -11.20 -6.02 -13.35
N GLN A 276 -11.79 -6.77 -12.41
CA GLN A 276 -11.99 -8.19 -12.68
C GLN A 276 -12.74 -8.19 -14.01
N GLY A 277 -12.15 -8.75 -15.06
CA GLY A 277 -12.94 -9.07 -16.24
C GLY A 277 -14.16 -9.77 -15.67
N GLY A 278 -15.34 -9.16 -15.84
CA GLY A 278 -16.58 -9.83 -15.50
C GLY A 278 -16.61 -11.17 -16.24
N PRO A 279 -17.62 -12.02 -16.00
CA PRO A 279 -17.85 -13.12 -16.91
C PRO A 279 -17.92 -12.54 -18.33
N ARG A 280 -16.87 -12.74 -19.13
CA ARG A 280 -16.85 -12.30 -20.52
C ARG A 280 -17.91 -13.13 -21.21
N GLY A 281 -18.88 -12.50 -21.85
CA GLY A 281 -19.89 -13.22 -22.61
C GLY A 281 -19.22 -14.07 -23.70
N VAL A 282 -19.89 -15.14 -24.13
CA VAL A 282 -19.39 -15.97 -25.24
C VAL A 282 -19.10 -15.10 -26.47
N GLU A 283 -19.95 -14.12 -26.75
CA GLU A 283 -19.88 -13.20 -27.88
C GLU A 283 -18.64 -12.29 -27.82
N GLU A 284 -18.22 -11.86 -26.63
CA GLU A 284 -17.02 -11.02 -26.43
C GLU A 284 -15.72 -11.79 -26.68
N LEU A 285 -15.77 -13.12 -26.55
CA LEU A 285 -14.61 -14.01 -26.70
C LEU A 285 -14.43 -14.51 -28.13
N VAL A 286 -15.47 -14.41 -28.98
CA VAL A 286 -15.39 -14.85 -30.37
C VAL A 286 -14.25 -14.16 -31.14
N PRO A 287 -14.06 -12.83 -31.08
CA PRO A 287 -12.97 -12.18 -31.81
C PRO A 287 -11.57 -12.67 -31.40
N GLU A 288 -11.36 -12.94 -30.10
CA GLU A 288 -10.10 -13.49 -29.56
C GLU A 288 -9.84 -14.89 -30.11
N VAL A 289 -10.88 -15.74 -30.12
CA VAL A 289 -10.80 -17.10 -30.68
C VAL A 289 -10.49 -17.06 -32.17
N LEU A 290 -11.18 -16.21 -32.94
CA LEU A 290 -10.97 -16.11 -34.39
C LEU A 290 -9.57 -15.60 -34.73
N ALA A 291 -9.07 -14.58 -34.03
CA ALA A 291 -7.73 -14.05 -34.27
C ALA A 291 -6.62 -15.10 -34.06
N ARG A 292 -6.73 -15.92 -33.01
CA ARG A 292 -5.79 -17.02 -32.76
C ARG A 292 -5.89 -18.14 -33.79
N VAL A 293 -7.11 -18.44 -34.26
CA VAL A 293 -7.33 -19.42 -35.33
C VAL A 293 -6.79 -18.95 -36.68
N ASP A 294 -6.98 -17.67 -37.02
CA ASP A 294 -6.41 -17.05 -38.21
C ASP A 294 -4.87 -16.99 -38.13
N GLY A 295 -4.33 -16.93 -36.91
CA GLY A 295 -2.90 -17.12 -36.61
C GLY A 295 -2.38 -18.56 -36.78
N GLY A 296 -3.23 -19.51 -37.22
CA GLY A 296 -2.86 -20.89 -37.51
C GLY A 296 -3.12 -21.89 -36.37
N GLU A 297 -3.67 -21.45 -35.24
CA GLU A 297 -4.02 -22.35 -34.15
C GLU A 297 -5.31 -23.15 -34.43
N ARG A 298 -5.40 -24.36 -33.88
CA ARG A 298 -6.60 -25.19 -34.07
C ARG A 298 -7.77 -24.67 -33.24
N LEU A 299 -8.90 -24.36 -33.88
CA LEU A 299 -10.14 -23.87 -33.25
C LEU A 299 -10.51 -24.62 -31.95
N LYS A 300 -10.46 -25.96 -31.97
CA LYS A 300 -10.80 -26.78 -30.80
C LYS A 300 -9.86 -26.57 -29.61
N THR A 301 -8.59 -26.28 -29.87
CA THR A 301 -7.57 -26.01 -28.85
C THR A 301 -7.77 -24.60 -28.27
N VAL A 302 -7.85 -23.59 -29.14
CA VAL A 302 -8.08 -22.19 -28.74
C VAL A 302 -9.35 -22.04 -27.90
N VAL A 303 -10.46 -22.63 -28.34
CA VAL A 303 -11.73 -22.58 -27.60
C VAL A 303 -11.63 -23.26 -26.24
N ALA A 304 -10.85 -24.34 -26.11
CA ALA A 304 -10.68 -25.01 -24.83
C ALA A 304 -9.92 -24.12 -23.83
N GLU A 305 -8.81 -23.53 -24.27
CA GLU A 305 -7.98 -22.65 -23.44
C GLU A 305 -8.70 -21.36 -23.05
N VAL A 306 -9.41 -20.73 -24.00
CA VAL A 306 -10.17 -19.50 -23.74
C VAL A 306 -11.36 -19.77 -22.81
N ALA A 307 -12.09 -20.88 -23.01
CA ALA A 307 -13.19 -21.26 -22.12
C ALA A 307 -12.72 -21.58 -20.69
N GLU A 308 -11.58 -22.27 -20.56
CA GLU A 308 -10.97 -22.56 -19.26
C GLU A 308 -10.50 -21.28 -18.54
N ALA A 309 -9.86 -20.36 -19.27
CA ALA A 309 -9.37 -19.10 -18.71
C ALA A 309 -10.48 -18.11 -18.31
N THR A 310 -11.68 -18.25 -18.86
CA THR A 310 -12.77 -17.26 -18.70
C THR A 310 -14.01 -17.81 -18.01
N GLY A 311 -14.10 -19.13 -17.84
CA GLY A 311 -15.22 -19.79 -17.20
C GLY A 311 -16.49 -19.90 -18.06
N VAL A 312 -16.45 -19.53 -19.35
CA VAL A 312 -17.62 -19.70 -20.24
C VAL A 312 -17.80 -21.17 -20.65
N PRO A 313 -19.04 -21.62 -20.93
CA PRO A 313 -19.26 -22.97 -21.42
C PRO A 313 -18.55 -23.19 -22.78
N LYS A 314 -17.56 -24.09 -22.79
CA LYS A 314 -16.77 -24.45 -23.98
C LYS A 314 -17.62 -24.75 -25.22
N ARG A 315 -18.77 -25.41 -25.03
CA ARG A 315 -19.69 -25.76 -26.12
C ARG A 315 -20.27 -24.50 -26.78
N ASP A 316 -20.64 -23.53 -25.98
CA ASP A 316 -21.33 -22.33 -26.43
C ASP A 316 -20.33 -21.41 -27.14
N LEU A 317 -19.11 -21.29 -26.61
CA LEU A 317 -18.00 -20.60 -27.28
C LEU A 317 -17.60 -21.25 -28.61
N TYR A 318 -17.57 -22.58 -28.67
CA TYR A 318 -17.30 -23.31 -29.92
C TYR A 318 -18.37 -23.04 -30.97
N ALA A 319 -19.65 -23.07 -30.57
CA ALA A 319 -20.79 -22.84 -31.46
C ALA A 319 -20.79 -21.42 -32.01
N ALA A 320 -20.57 -20.41 -31.16
CA ALA A 320 -20.51 -19.01 -31.56
C ALA A 320 -19.34 -18.75 -32.51
N ALA A 321 -18.13 -19.26 -32.20
CA ALA A 321 -16.98 -19.12 -33.07
C ALA A 321 -17.15 -19.83 -34.43
N LEU A 322 -17.88 -20.95 -34.48
CA LEU A 322 -18.19 -21.63 -35.73
C LEU A 322 -19.23 -20.86 -36.57
N ALA A 323 -20.25 -20.31 -35.91
CA ALA A 323 -21.27 -19.49 -36.57
C ALA A 323 -20.67 -18.25 -37.22
N SER A 324 -19.73 -17.56 -36.56
CA SER A 324 -19.05 -16.37 -37.09
C SER A 324 -18.03 -16.65 -38.20
N ARG A 325 -17.71 -17.92 -38.50
CA ARG A 325 -16.83 -18.33 -39.61
C ARG A 325 -17.60 -18.75 -40.86
N THR A 326 -18.91 -18.93 -40.73
CA THR A 326 -19.78 -19.29 -41.85
C THR A 326 -20.25 -17.97 -42.48
N PRO A 327 -20.05 -17.76 -43.79
CA PRO A 327 -20.37 -16.49 -44.46
C PRO A 327 -21.85 -16.14 -44.42
#